data_AF-A0A3C1YSX2-F1
#
_entry.id   AF-A0A3C1YSX2-F1
#
_cell.length_a   1.000
_cell.length_b   1.000
_cell.length_c   1.000
_cell.angle_alpha   90.00
_cell.angle_beta   90.00
_cell.angle_gamma   90.00
#
_symmetry.space_group_name_H-M   'P 1'
#
loop_
_entity.id
_entity.type
_entity.pdbx_description
1 polymer ?
#
loop_
_entity_poly.entity_id
_entity_poly.type
_entity_poly.pdbx_seq_one_letter_code
_entity_poly.pdbx_strand_id
1 'polypeptide(L)' 'EKVFTEALPVADELNLTIVKNNENGDTFFPPYEHLIGKSLYISSEEVYKEMKFLTLQRNIVL' A
#
# COMPACT_ATOMS: atom_id res chain seq x y z
N GLU A 1 9.85 14.11 3.87
CA GLU A 1 8.38 14.03 3.78
C GLU A 1 7.83 13.21 4.96
N LYS A 2 6.57 13.43 5.38
CA LYS A 2 5.85 12.57 6.35
C LYS A 2 4.41 12.26 5.96
N VAL A 3 3.94 12.76 4.82
CA VAL A 3 2.51 12.74 4.44
C VAL A 3 1.96 11.31 4.45
N PHE A 4 2.64 10.36 3.82
CA PHE A 4 2.16 8.97 3.82
C PHE A 4 2.23 8.31 5.19
N THR A 5 3.26 8.61 6.00
CA THR A 5 3.34 8.10 7.39
C THR A 5 2.20 8.60 8.25
N GLU A 6 1.82 9.86 8.10
CA GLU A 6 0.73 10.49 8.86
C GLU A 6 -0.66 10.12 8.31
N ALA A 7 -0.77 9.87 7.01
CA ALA A 7 -2.03 9.47 6.37
C ALA A 7 -2.33 7.97 6.51
N LEU A 8 -1.32 7.10 6.57
CA LEU A 8 -1.50 5.64 6.62
C LEU A 8 -2.46 5.16 7.74
N PRO A 9 -2.44 5.72 8.97
CA PRO A 9 -3.36 5.31 10.04
C PRO A 9 -4.82 5.68 9.79
N VAL A 10 -5.08 6.73 9.02
CA VAL A 10 -6.42 7.30 8.80
C VAL A 10 -6.97 7.06 7.40
N ALA A 11 -6.17 6.54 6.48
CA ALA A 11 -6.61 6.17 5.14
C ALA A 11 -7.53 4.93 5.18
N ASP A 12 -8.63 5.01 4.44
CA ASP A 12 -9.58 3.91 4.23
C ASP A 12 -9.09 2.91 3.18
N GLU A 13 -8.36 3.40 2.18
CA GLU A 13 -7.86 2.61 1.05
C GLU A 13 -6.44 3.03 0.66
N LEU A 14 -5.61 2.05 0.30
CA LEU A 14 -4.32 2.26 -0.35
C LEU A 14 -4.37 1.70 -1.77
N ASN A 15 -4.02 2.53 -2.75
CA ASN A 15 -3.80 2.13 -4.13
C ASN A 15 -2.30 2.20 -4.42
N LEU A 16 -1.66 1.03 -4.52
CA LEU A 16 -0.21 0.91 -4.68
C LEU A 16 0.11 0.34 -6.07
N THR A 17 1.14 0.91 -6.71
CA THR A 17 1.76 0.34 -7.90
C THR A 17 3.15 -0.14 -7.53
N ILE A 18 3.34 -1.45 -7.54
CA ILE A 18 4.63 -2.09 -7.31
C ILE A 18 5.34 -2.19 -8.65
N VAL A 19 6.42 -1.44 -8.81
CA VAL A 19 7.28 -1.44 -9.99
C VAL A 19 8.45 -2.38 -9.75
N LYS A 20 8.69 -3.33 -10.67
CA LYS A 20 9.77 -4.30 -10.55
C LYS A 20 11.13 -3.73 -11.02
N ASN A 21 11.52 -2.58 -10.46
CA ASN A 21 12.83 -1.97 -10.67
C ASN A 21 13.54 -1.74 -9.33
N ASN A 22 14.86 -1.89 -9.33
CA ASN A 22 15.70 -1.57 -8.18
C ASN A 22 16.34 -0.20 -8.43
N GLU A 23 15.63 0.86 -8.05
CA GLU A 23 16.09 2.23 -8.21
C GLU A 23 16.79 2.71 -6.94
N ASN A 24 17.77 3.61 -7.08
CA ASN A 24 18.31 4.34 -5.95
C ASN A 24 17.28 5.41 -5.53
N GLY A 25 16.83 5.37 -4.28
CA GLY A 25 15.87 6.32 -3.72
C GLY A 25 16.34 6.90 -2.39
N ASP A 26 15.99 8.15 -2.14
CA ASP A 26 16.18 8.86 -0.87
C ASP A 26 14.89 8.92 -0.03
N THR A 27 13.77 8.51 -0.63
CA THR A 27 12.42 8.60 -0.06
C THR A 27 11.74 7.25 -0.16
N PHE A 28 11.10 6.85 0.94
CA PHE A 28 10.49 5.53 1.08
C PHE A 28 9.04 5.64 1.54
N PHE A 29 8.18 4.77 1.01
CA PHE A 29 6.83 4.60 1.52
C PHE A 29 6.88 3.95 2.92
N PRO A 30 6.00 4.35 3.87
CA PRO A 30 5.98 3.73 5.19
C PRO A 30 5.68 2.23 5.13
N PRO A 31 6.24 1.40 6.04
CA PRO A 31 5.92 -0.02 6.12
C PRO A 31 4.42 -0.25 6.33
N TYR A 32 3.79 -1.07 5.48
CA TYR A 32 2.35 -1.33 5.53
C TYR A 32 2.01 -2.83 5.54
N GLU A 33 2.96 -3.68 5.18
CA GLU A 33 2.78 -5.12 4.98
C GLU A 33 2.29 -5.80 6.27
N HIS A 34 2.79 -5.36 7.42
CA HIS A 34 2.39 -5.86 8.74
C HIS A 34 0.93 -5.50 9.14
N LEU A 35 0.30 -4.57 8.42
CA LEU A 35 -1.10 -4.18 8.61
C LEU A 35 -2.06 -5.09 7.86
N ILE A 36 -1.57 -5.79 6.82
CA ILE A 36 -2.36 -6.75 6.03
C ILE A 36 -2.74 -7.93 6.93
N GLY A 37 -4.02 -8.31 6.91
CA GLY A 37 -4.60 -9.33 7.77
C GLY A 37 -4.89 -8.87 9.20
N LYS A 38 -4.41 -7.70 9.63
CA LYS A 38 -4.77 -7.09 10.92
C LYS A 38 -5.84 -6.02 10.78
N SER A 39 -5.52 -4.99 9.99
CA SER A 39 -6.38 -3.82 9.79
C SER A 39 -6.63 -3.50 8.33
N LEU A 40 -5.82 -4.04 7.41
CA LEU A 40 -6.00 -3.96 5.97
C LEU A 40 -6.25 -5.36 5.39
N TYR A 41 -6.97 -5.44 4.29
CA TYR A 41 -7.08 -6.63 3.44
C TYR A 41 -6.87 -6.26 1.98
N ILE A 42 -6.40 -7.21 1.17
CA ILE A 42 -6.25 -7.03 -0.28
C ILE A 42 -7.64 -7.15 -0.91
N SER A 43 -8.15 -6.07 -1.50
CA SER A 43 -9.44 -6.04 -2.18
C SER A 43 -9.32 -6.25 -3.69
N SER A 44 -8.19 -5.83 -4.28
CA SER A 44 -7.87 -6.08 -5.69
C SER A 44 -6.37 -6.28 -5.88
N GLU A 45 -6.02 -7.17 -6.80
CA GLU A 45 -4.67 -7.39 -7.27
C GLU A 45 -4.69 -7.63 -8.79
N GLU A 46 -4.00 -6.78 -9.53
CA GLU A 46 -3.86 -6.88 -10.98
C GLU A 46 -2.39 -6.82 -11.38
N VAL A 47 -2.00 -7.66 -12.35
CA VAL A 47 -0.64 -7.66 -12.90
C VAL A 47 -0.72 -7.27 -14.37
N TYR A 48 -0.01 -6.21 -14.73
CA TYR A 48 0.09 -5.75 -16.11
C TYR A 48 1.54 -5.40 -16.44
N LYS A 49 2.08 -6.11 -17.45
CA LYS A 49 3.51 -6.06 -17.80
C LYS A 49 4.39 -6.35 -16.57
N GLU A 50 5.25 -5.43 -16.18
CA GLU A 50 6.20 -5.56 -15.06
C GLU A 50 5.72 -4.83 -13.79
N MET A 51 4.44 -4.46 -13.75
CA MET A 51 3.82 -3.74 -12.64
C MET A 51 2.74 -4.60 -12.00
N LYS A 52 2.65 -4.49 -10.67
CA LYS A 52 1.54 -5.03 -9.89
C LYS A 52 0.76 -3.87 -9.27
N PHE A 53 -0.53 -3.83 -9.54
CA PHE A 53 -1.48 -2.88 -8.97
C PHE A 53 -2.19 -3.57 -7.80
N LEU A 54 -2.11 -2.96 -6.62
CA LEU A 54 -2.62 -3.51 -5.38
C LEU A 54 -3.55 -2.50 -4.72
N THR A 55 -4.80 -2.90 -4.49
CA THR A 55 -5.74 -2.13 -3.67
C THR A 55 -5.88 -2.82 -2.32
N LEU A 56 -5.59 -2.08 -1.25
CA LEU A 56 -5.77 -2.51 0.13
C LEU A 56 -6.89 -1.68 0.77
N GLN A 57 -7.85 -2.32 1.42
CA GLN A 57 -8.93 -1.64 2.13
C GLN A 57 -8.88 -1.93 3.62
N ARG A 58 -9.34 -0.98 4.43
CA ARG A 58 -9.42 -1.14 5.88
C ARG A 58 -10.57 -2.06 6.28
N ASN A 59 -10.33 -2.91 7.27
CA ASN A 59 -11.38 -3.69 7.93
C ASN A 59 -12.34 -2.71 8.64
N ILE A 60 -13.50 -2.44 8.04
CA ILE A 60 -14.56 -1.72 8.72
C ILE A 60 -15.27 -2.74 9.62
N VAL A 61 -14.92 -2.73 10.91
CA VAL A 61 -15.78 -3.36 11.92
C VAL A 61 -16.88 -2.34 12.22
N LEU A 62 -18.09 -2.62 11.72
CA LEU A 62 -19.30 -1.88 12.09
C LEU A 62 -19.64 -2.10 13.56
#